data_AF-A0A944HT13-F1
#
_entry.id   AF-A0A944HT13-F1
#
_cell.length_a   1.000
_cell.length_b   1.000
_cell.length_c   1.000
_cell.angle_alpha   90.00
_cell.angle_beta   90.00
_cell.angle_gamma   90.00
#
_symmetry.space_group_name_H-M   'P 1'
#
loop_
_entity.id
_entity.type
_entity.pdbx_description
1 polymer ?
#
loop_
_entity_poly.entity_id
_entity_poly.type
_entity_poly.pdbx_seq_one_letter_code
_entity_poly.pdbx_strand_id
1 'polypeptide(L)' 'MTGAPDELVLAEHRGPVLVLTFNRPAKLNAWTDELGVRAGVAGADFVEGVASHLDKRTPSFPSLPVRS' A
#
# COMPACT_ATOMS: atom_id res chain seq x y z
N MET A 1 1.52 -6.37 17.14
CA MET A 1 1.64 -6.97 15.80
C MET A 1 1.04 -8.36 15.84
N THR A 2 -0.14 -8.54 15.26
CA THR A 2 -0.81 -9.84 15.14
C THR A 2 -1.05 -10.04 13.66
N GLY A 3 -0.29 -10.95 13.04
CA GLY A 3 -0.47 -11.31 11.64
C GLY A 3 -0.16 -12.79 11.45
N ALA A 4 -0.78 -13.40 10.45
CA ALA A 4 -0.53 -14.80 10.14
C ALA A 4 0.93 -14.98 9.67
N PRO A 5 1.55 -16.17 9.85
CA PRO A 5 2.95 -16.40 9.46
C PRO A 5 3.26 -16.07 7.99
N ASP A 6 2.27 -16.21 7.10
CA ASP A 6 2.39 -15.98 5.66
C ASP A 6 1.84 -14.61 5.21
N GLU A 7 1.49 -13.73 6.14
CA GLU A 7 1.01 -12.39 5.83
C GLU A 7 2.16 -11.54 5.28
N LEU A 8 2.06 -11.12 4.02
CA LEU A 8 3.14 -10.42 3.31
C LEU A 8 3.39 -8.99 3.81
N VAL A 9 2.34 -8.33 4.30
CA VAL A 9 2.39 -6.97 4.83
C VAL A 9 1.59 -6.93 6.12
N LEU A 10 2.24 -6.61 7.23
CA LEU A 10 1.56 -6.35 8.50
C LEU A 10 1.15 -4.87 8.54
N ALA A 11 -0.06 -4.59 9.02
CA ALA A 11 -0.57 -3.24 9.19
C ALA A 11 -0.82 -2.93 10.66
N GLU A 12 -0.32 -1.78 11.14
CA GLU A 12 -0.67 -1.27 12.46
C GLU A 12 -0.86 0.25 12.45
N HIS A 13 -1.81 0.73 13.24
CA HIS A 13 -1.97 2.16 13.47
C HIS A 13 -1.17 2.61 14.70
N ARG A 14 -0.32 3.62 14.53
CA ARG A 14 0.35 4.35 15.59
C ARG A 14 -0.22 5.77 15.64
N GLY A 15 -1.36 5.92 16.31
CA GLY A 15 -2.15 7.15 16.28
C GLY A 15 -2.63 7.46 14.86
N PRO A 16 -2.33 8.65 14.29
CA PRO A 16 -2.74 9.01 12.93
C PRO A 16 -1.88 8.37 11.83
N VAL A 17 -0.84 7.60 12.19
CA VAL A 17 0.09 6.99 11.23
C VAL A 17 -0.26 5.52 11.01
N LEU A 18 -0.49 5.12 9.76
CA LEU A 18 -0.52 3.70 9.36
C LEU A 18 0.92 3.25 9.08
N VAL A 19 1.38 2.24 9.81
CA VAL A 19 2.68 1.58 9.61
C VAL A 19 2.43 0.28 8.87
N LEU A 20 3.02 0.16 7.67
CA LEU A 20 3.06 -1.07 6.89
C LEU A 20 4.44 -1.72 7.04
N THR A 21 4.48 -2.98 7.47
CA THR A 21 5.72 -3.75 7.60
C THR A 21 5.75 -4.84 6.54
N PHE A 22 6.74 -4.81 5.65
CA PHE A 22 6.97 -5.91 4.72
C PHE A 22 7.55 -7.10 5.50
N ASN A 23 6.87 -8.24 5.41
CA ASN A 23 7.06 -9.38 6.31
C ASN A 23 7.56 -10.63 5.57
N ARG A 24 8.62 -10.46 4.77
CA ARG A 24 9.35 -11.56 4.11
C ARG A 24 10.83 -11.52 4.47
N PRO A 25 11.20 -11.55 5.76
CA PRO A 25 12.59 -11.37 6.19
C PRO A 25 13.53 -12.43 5.60
N ALA A 26 13.08 -13.68 5.44
CA ALA A 26 13.84 -14.76 4.80
C ALA A 26 14.17 -14.50 3.31
N LYS A 27 13.52 -13.51 2.69
CA LYS A 27 13.75 -13.05 1.32
C LYS A 27 14.20 -11.59 1.26
N LEU A 28 14.67 -11.03 2.39
CA LEU A 28 15.08 -9.62 2.52
C LEU A 28 14.00 -8.63 2.05
N ASN A 29 12.72 -8.99 2.23
CA ASN A 29 11.58 -8.21 1.73
C ASN A 29 11.63 -7.92 0.23
N ALA A 30 12.25 -8.80 -0.56
CA ALA A 30 12.29 -8.67 -2.01
C ALA A 30 10.90 -8.41 -2.59
N TRP A 31 10.83 -7.41 -3.47
CA TRP A 31 9.59 -6.94 -4.06
C TRP A 31 8.98 -7.99 -5.00
N THR A 32 7.66 -8.17 -4.91
CA THR A 32 6.85 -9.01 -5.80
C THR A 32 5.52 -8.33 -6.08
N ASP A 33 4.84 -8.75 -7.15
CA ASP A 33 3.52 -8.20 -7.52
C ASP A 33 2.50 -8.36 -6.38
N GLU A 34 2.45 -9.54 -5.76
CA GLU A 34 1.55 -9.81 -4.64
C GLU A 34 1.84 -8.93 -3.41
N LEU A 35 3.11 -8.66 -3.11
CA LEU A 35 3.51 -7.74 -2.05
C LEU A 35 3.02 -6.32 -2.35
N GLY A 36 3.19 -5.87 -3.59
CA GLY A 36 2.75 -4.54 -4.03
C GLY A 36 1.23 -4.38 -3.96
N VAL A 37 0.48 -5.38 -4.39
CA VAL A 37 -0.98 -5.41 -4.25
C VAL A 37 -1.39 -5.31 -2.78
N ARG A 38 -0.75 -6.09 -1.90
CA ARG A 38 -1.07 -6.07 -0.46
C ARG A 38 -0.68 -4.76 0.22
N ALA A 39 0.41 -4.13 -0.22
CA ALA A 39 0.85 -2.82 0.26
C ALA A 39 -0.01 -1.65 -0.27
N GLY A 40 -0.97 -1.92 -1.17
CA GLY A 40 -1.86 -0.91 -1.72
C GLY A 40 -1.28 -0.08 -2.86
N VAL A 41 -0.06 -0.38 -3.35
CA VAL A 41 0.55 0.38 -4.44
C VAL A 41 0.01 0.01 -5.83
N ALA A 42 -0.82 -1.04 -5.91
CA ALA A 42 -1.60 -1.35 -7.09
C ALA A 42 -2.95 -0.61 -7.15
N GLY A 43 -3.27 0.19 -6.12
CA GLY A 43 -4.54 0.93 -6.02
C GLY A 43 -4.68 1.99 -7.11
N ALA A 44 -5.92 2.20 -7.58
CA ALA A 44 -6.22 3.22 -8.60
C ALA A 44 -5.88 4.65 -8.15
N ASP A 45 -5.95 4.92 -6.84
CA ASP A 45 -5.52 6.15 -6.20
C ASP A 45 -3.99 6.35 -6.27
N PHE A 46 -3.22 5.29 -5.99
CA PHE A 46 -1.76 5.32 -6.09
C PHE A 46 -1.30 5.54 -7.54
N VAL A 47 -1.88 4.79 -8.47
CA VAL A 47 -1.57 4.92 -9.91
C VAL A 47 -1.86 6.34 -10.40
N GLU A 48 -3.02 6.89 -10.04
CA GLU A 48 -3.37 8.28 -10.39
C GLU A 48 -2.40 9.29 -9.79
N GLY A 49 -2.03 9.15 -8.52
CA GLY A 49 -1.10 10.05 -7.85
C GLY A 49 0.29 10.06 -8.50
N VAL A 50 0.79 8.90 -8.92
CA VAL A 50 2.05 8.79 -9.65
C VAL A 50 1.92 9.42 -11.04
N ALA A 51 0.87 9.07 -11.78
CA ALA A 51 0.63 9.59 -13.13
C ALA A 51 0.54 11.13 -13.12
N SER A 52 -0.26 11.71 -12.22
CA SER A 52 -0.40 13.16 -12.12
C SER A 52 0.91 13.85 -11.74
N HIS A 53 1.73 13.21 -10.88
CA HIS A 53 3.03 13.74 -10.50
C HIS A 53 4.02 13.77 -11.67
N LEU A 54 4.02 12.73 -12.51
CA LEU A 54 4.87 12.65 -13.70
C LEU A 54 4.42 13.66 -14.76
N ASP A 55 3.10 13.77 -14.98
CA ASP A 55 2.50 14.65 -15.98
C ASP A 55 2.42 16.12 -15.54
N LYS A 56 2.67 16.43 -14.25
CA LYS A 56 2.50 17.77 -13.64
C LYS A 56 1.09 18.35 -13.83
N ARG A 57 0.08 17.48 -13.83
CA ARG A 57 -1.35 17.84 -13.95
C ARG A 57 -2.06 17.80 -12.60
N THR A 58 -3.20 18.47 -12.52
CA THR A 58 -4.11 18.29 -11.38
C THR A 58 -4.58 16.84 -11.31
N PRO A 59 -4.46 16.16 -10.15
CA PRO A 59 -4.94 14.79 -10.01
C PRO A 59 -6.47 14.72 -10.05
N SER A 60 -6.98 13.64 -10.62
CA SER A 60 -8.40 13.26 -10.65
C SER A 60 -8.57 11.95 -9.89
N PHE A 61 -8.47 12.02 -8.56
CA PHE A 61 -8.56 10.83 -7.72
C PHE A 61 -9.95 10.18 -7.79
N PRO A 62 -10.02 8.83 -7.84
CA PRO A 62 -11.29 8.12 -7.69
C PRO A 62 -11.87 8.37 -6.30
N SER A 63 -13.20 8.48 -6.21
CA SER A 63 -13.89 8.56 -4.93
C SER A 63 -13.62 7.31 -4.11
N LEU A 64 -13.18 7.50 -2.86
CA LEU A 64 -12.98 6.38 -1.95
C LEU A 64 -14.34 5.74 -1.62
N PRO A 65 -14.39 4.39 -1.50
CA PRO A 65 -15.58 3.74 -0.98
C PRO A 65 -15.88 4.25 0.43
N VAL A 66 -17.16 4.48 0.73
CA VAL A 66 -17.59 4.88 2.07
C VAL A 66 -17.20 3.76 3.04
N ARG A 67 -16.34 4.06 4.01
CA ARG A 67 -16.07 3.14 5.12
C ARG A 67 -17.30 3.15 6.03
N SER A 68 -18.04 2.04 6.03
CA SER A 68 -19.07 1.72 7.03
C SER A 68 -18.45 1.39 8.38
#